data_AF-A0AAT9LAT3-F1
#
_entry.id   AF-A0AAT9LAT3-F1
#
_cell.length_a   1.000
_cell.length_b   1.000
_cell.length_c   1.000
_cell.angle_alpha   90.00
_cell.angle_beta   90.00
_cell.angle_gamma   90.00
#
_symmetry.space_group_name_H-M   'P 1'
#
loop_
_entity.id
_entity.type
_entity.pdbx_description
1 polymer ?
#
loop_
_entity_poly.entity_id
_entity_poly.type
_entity_poly.pdbx_seq_one_letter_code
_entity_poly.pdbx_strand_id
1 'polypeptide(L)'
;MACNIIGALSGPNSKLFRSMYFTFARIFPVNFVFPVDYSEDSEYFYRNIIVFGVKTGNRGATGNAGGTGQSDATGELVPAEALSRDEIIKRAEALSREKVTIKRFPEIARNLYQRQIDSEDVVLLTDEYAPVDALLHLY
;
A
#
# COMPACT_ATOMS: atom_id res chain seq x y z
N MET A 1 4.59 -5.96 -6.90
CA MET A 1 5.26 -4.78 -7.49
C MET A 1 5.25 -3.68 -6.43
N ALA A 2 6.27 -2.83 -6.40
CA ALA A 2 6.30 -1.66 -5.54
C ALA A 2 6.63 -0.42 -6.38
N CYS A 3 6.00 0.72 -6.08
CA CYS A 3 6.39 2.02 -6.63
C CYS A 3 6.45 3.07 -5.52
N ASN A 4 7.35 4.03 -5.69
CA ASN A 4 7.44 5.22 -4.85
C ASN A 4 6.84 6.39 -5.63
N ILE A 5 5.86 7.06 -5.06
CA ILE A 5 5.16 8.20 -5.64
C ILE A 5 5.40 9.40 -4.73
N ILE A 6 5.81 10.52 -5.31
CA ILE A 6 5.92 11.77 -4.56
C ILE A 6 4.64 12.57 -4.79
N GLY A 7 3.90 12.87 -3.72
CA GLY A 7 2.58 13.50 -3.82
C GLY A 7 1.89 13.68 -2.48
N ALA A 8 0.62 14.11 -2.53
CA ALA A 8 -0.28 14.14 -1.38
C ALA A 8 -1.32 13.00 -1.47
N LEU A 9 -1.86 12.57 -0.32
CA LEU A 9 -2.90 11.53 -0.26
C LEU A 9 -4.28 12.09 -0.62
N SER A 10 -4.55 13.36 -0.27
CA SER A 10 -5.82 14.04 -0.56
C SER A 10 -5.64 15.51 -0.93
N GLY A 11 -6.75 16.14 -1.36
CA GLY A 11 -6.80 17.54 -1.77
C GLY A 11 -6.24 17.81 -3.18
N PRO A 12 -6.07 19.10 -3.57
CA PRO A 12 -5.76 19.49 -4.95
C PRO A 12 -4.45 18.89 -5.50
N ASN A 13 -3.47 18.66 -4.63
CA ASN A 13 -2.15 18.15 -4.99
C ASN A 13 -2.07 16.61 -5.07
N SER A 14 -3.18 15.90 -4.81
CA SER A 14 -3.22 14.43 -4.81
C SER A 14 -3.52 13.81 -6.18
N LYS A 15 -3.85 14.62 -7.20
CA LYS A 15 -4.34 14.14 -8.50
C LYS A 15 -3.39 13.14 -9.17
N LEU A 16 -2.08 13.38 -9.12
CA LEU A 16 -1.07 12.46 -9.67
C LEU A 16 -1.07 11.12 -8.94
N PHE A 17 -0.99 11.15 -7.60
CA PHE A 17 -1.03 9.95 -6.76
C PHE A 17 -2.30 9.14 -7.00
N ARG A 18 -3.46 9.79 -7.00
CA ARG A 18 -4.77 9.16 -7.21
C ARG A 18 -4.88 8.55 -8.62
N SER A 19 -4.39 9.23 -9.66
CA SER A 19 -4.36 8.69 -11.04
C SER A 19 -3.45 7.45 -11.16
N MET A 20 -2.27 7.51 -10.53
CA MET A 20 -1.35 6.38 -10.47
C MET A 20 -1.95 5.21 -9.70
N TYR A 21 -2.52 5.45 -8.51
CA TYR A 21 -3.17 4.44 -7.70
C TYR A 21 -4.34 3.79 -8.45
N PHE A 22 -5.20 4.59 -9.08
CA PHE A 22 -6.33 4.11 -9.88
C PHE A 22 -5.88 3.19 -11.03
N THR A 23 -4.82 3.57 -11.74
CA THR A 23 -4.23 2.77 -12.81
C THR A 23 -3.65 1.46 -12.26
N PHE A 24 -2.92 1.57 -11.16
CA PHE A 24 -2.23 0.47 -10.52
C PHE A 24 -3.21 -0.58 -9.94
N ALA A 25 -4.30 -0.12 -9.31
CA ALA A 25 -5.34 -0.95 -8.71
C ALA A 25 -6.12 -1.80 -9.73
N ARG A 26 -6.09 -1.45 -11.03
CA ARG A 26 -6.67 -2.28 -12.10
C ARG A 26 -5.83 -3.50 -12.45
N ILE A 27 -4.53 -3.46 -12.15
CA ILE A 27 -3.59 -4.53 -12.48
C ILE A 27 -3.39 -5.46 -11.28
N PHE A 28 -3.39 -4.89 -10.07
CA PHE A 28 -3.18 -5.61 -8.83
C PHE A 28 -4.46 -5.64 -8.00
N PRO A 29 -5.02 -6.82 -7.69
CA PRO A 29 -6.26 -6.91 -6.91
C PRO A 29 -6.08 -6.47 -5.46
N VAL A 30 -4.85 -6.56 -4.92
CA VAL A 30 -4.55 -6.15 -3.55
C VAL A 30 -3.48 -5.05 -3.57
N ASN A 31 -3.81 -3.91 -2.97
CA ASN A 31 -2.94 -2.73 -2.95
C ASN A 31 -2.75 -2.23 -1.51
N PHE A 32 -1.51 -1.97 -1.11
CA PHE A 32 -1.17 -1.38 0.18
C PHE A 32 -0.46 -0.04 -0.03
N VAL A 33 -0.84 0.98 0.73
CA VAL A 33 -0.31 2.34 0.60
C VAL A 33 0.34 2.75 1.92
N PHE A 34 1.61 3.14 1.86
CA PHE A 34 2.44 3.54 2.99
C PHE A 34 3.02 4.95 2.77
N PRO A 35 2.29 6.00 3.15
CA PRO A 35 2.83 7.34 3.27
C PRO A 35 3.94 7.41 4.34
N VAL A 36 5.07 8.01 3.98
CA VAL A 36 6.15 8.30 4.94
C VAL A 36 5.69 9.42 5.89
N ASP A 37 6.01 9.27 7.18
CA ASP A 37 5.68 10.21 8.27
C ASP A 37 4.20 10.63 8.31
N TYR A 38 3.30 9.65 8.21
CA TYR A 38 1.86 9.88 8.15
C TYR A 38 1.19 10.05 9.51
N SER A 39 0.35 11.08 9.58
CA SER A 39 -0.75 11.22 10.54
C SER A 39 -2.03 11.58 9.80
N GLU A 40 -3.19 11.30 10.41
CA GLU A 40 -4.50 11.53 9.78
C GLU A 40 -4.73 13.00 9.40
N ASP A 41 -4.18 13.95 10.17
CA ASP A 41 -4.28 15.39 9.88
C ASP A 41 -3.34 15.87 8.76
N SER A 42 -2.51 14.98 8.20
CA SER A 42 -1.43 15.33 7.29
C SER A 42 -1.66 14.88 5.84
N GLU A 43 -2.86 14.38 5.50
CA GLU A 43 -3.16 13.81 4.17
C GLU A 43 -2.86 14.77 3.00
N TYR A 44 -2.97 16.07 3.23
CA TYR A 44 -2.69 17.12 2.24
C TYR A 44 -1.20 17.39 2.01
N PHE A 45 -0.31 16.87 2.85
CA PHE A 45 1.12 17.18 2.74
C PHE A 45 1.81 16.34 1.67
N TYR A 46 2.69 17.00 0.93
CA TYR A 46 3.54 16.40 -0.08
C TYR A 46 4.62 15.50 0.57
N ARG A 47 4.68 14.23 0.17
CA ARG A 47 5.52 13.20 0.79
C ARG A 47 5.84 12.07 -0.18
N ASN A 48 6.74 11.19 0.25
CA ASN A 48 6.92 9.89 -0.39
C ASN A 48 5.78 8.95 0.03
N ILE A 49 5.15 8.31 -0.95
CA ILE A 49 4.05 7.37 -0.79
C ILE A 49 4.48 6.07 -1.47
N ILE A 50 4.68 5.02 -0.66
CA ILE A 50 5.05 3.71 -1.17
C ILE A 50 3.79 2.90 -1.42
N VAL A 51 3.59 2.44 -2.65
CA VAL A 51 2.44 1.59 -3.03
C VAL A 51 2.94 0.19 -3.37
N PHE A 52 2.36 -0.82 -2.73
CA PHE A 52 2.61 -2.23 -3.02
C PHE A 52 1.40 -2.86 -3.67
N GLY A 53 1.60 -3.44 -4.86
CA GLY A 53 0.60 -4.23 -5.57
C GLY A 53 0.94 -5.70 -5.48
N VAL A 54 0.02 -6.50 -4.95
CA VAL A 54 0.18 -7.93 -4.79
C VAL A 54 -0.77 -8.64 -5.74
N LYS A 55 -0.22 -9.54 -6.56
CA LYS A 55 -1.03 -10.49 -7.33
C LYS A 55 -1.37 -11.66 -6.41
N THR A 56 -2.62 -12.08 -6.42
CA THR A 56 -3.00 -13.34 -5.79
C THR A 56 -2.33 -14.47 -6.55
N GLY A 57 -1.32 -15.08 -5.96
CA GLY A 57 -0.68 -16.26 -6.53
C GLY A 57 -1.48 -17.52 -6.16
N ASN A 58 -1.60 -18.47 -7.09
CA ASN A 58 -1.87 -19.85 -6.70
C ASN A 58 -0.64 -20.36 -5.96
N ARG A 59 -0.71 -20.45 -4.63
CA ARG A 59 0.34 -21.07 -3.82
C ARG A 59 0.36 -22.57 -4.15
N GLY A 60 1.24 -22.96 -5.06
CA GLY A 60 1.50 -24.36 -5.43
C GLY A 60 1.99 -25.17 -4.23
N ALA A 61 1.58 -26.43 -4.19
CA ALA A 61 1.90 -27.41 -3.17
C ALA A 61 3.42 -27.66 -3.05
N THR A 62 3.99 -27.38 -1.88
CA THR A 62 5.22 -28.04 -1.42
C THR A 62 5.13 -28.19 0.10
N GLY A 63 5.15 -29.44 0.56
CA GLY A 63 4.75 -29.84 1.91
C GLY A 63 5.84 -29.78 2.99
N ASN A 64 5.36 -30.04 4.21
CA ASN A 64 6.02 -30.38 5.47
C ASN A 64 6.94 -29.35 6.17
N ALA A 65 6.45 -28.78 7.27
CA ALA A 65 6.79 -29.23 8.64
C ALA A 65 5.95 -28.49 9.69
N GLY A 66 5.54 -29.22 10.73
CA GLY A 66 4.54 -28.86 11.72
C GLY A 66 4.80 -27.58 12.52
N GLY A 67 3.72 -26.85 12.78
CA GLY A 67 3.64 -25.74 13.71
C GLY A 67 2.17 -25.35 13.86
N THR A 68 1.53 -25.81 14.93
CA THR A 68 0.15 -25.55 15.31
C THR A 68 -0.12 -24.04 15.42
N GLY A 69 -0.69 -23.49 14.36
CA GLY A 69 -1.20 -22.13 14.28
C GLY A 69 -2.46 -22.16 13.43
N GLN A 70 -3.56 -21.73 14.04
CA GLN A 70 -4.92 -21.83 13.54
C GLN A 70 -5.04 -21.26 12.13
N SER A 71 -5.25 -22.16 11.18
CA SER A 71 -5.50 -21.90 9.77
C SER A 71 -6.98 -21.55 9.61
N ASP A 72 -7.29 -20.27 9.44
CA ASP A 72 -8.54 -19.90 8.77
C ASP A 72 -8.39 -20.29 7.29
N ALA A 73 -9.26 -21.20 6.90
CA ALA A 73 -9.16 -22.03 5.71
C ALA A 73 -9.59 -21.29 4.44
N THR A 74 -8.87 -20.26 4.02
CA THR A 74 -8.88 -19.80 2.61
C THR A 74 -7.58 -19.03 2.40
N GLY A 75 -6.67 -19.56 1.57
CA GLY A 75 -5.39 -18.94 1.24
C GLY A 75 -5.50 -17.66 0.40
N GLU A 76 -6.62 -16.95 0.52
CA GLU A 76 -6.87 -15.66 -0.10
C GLU A 76 -6.06 -14.62 0.65
N LEU A 77 -5.37 -13.76 -0.10
CA LEU A 77 -4.86 -12.53 0.47
C LEU A 77 -6.09 -11.76 0.92
N VAL A 78 -6.40 -11.82 2.22
CA VAL A 78 -7.44 -10.98 2.81
C VAL A 78 -7.08 -9.55 2.41
N PRO A 79 -7.89 -8.90 1.58
CA PRO A 79 -7.58 -7.54 1.19
C PRO A 79 -7.55 -6.70 2.47
N ALA A 80 -6.82 -5.57 2.43
CA ALA A 80 -6.59 -4.74 3.62
C ALA A 80 -7.89 -4.27 4.33
N GLU A 81 -9.06 -4.55 3.75
CA GLU A 81 -10.41 -4.23 4.23
C GLU A 81 -10.88 -4.90 5.54
N ALA A 82 -10.10 -5.72 6.25
CA ALA A 82 -10.61 -6.36 7.49
C ALA A 82 -9.65 -6.45 8.68
N LEU A 83 -8.41 -5.96 8.60
CA LEU A 83 -7.48 -6.02 9.72
C LEU A 83 -7.42 -4.67 10.43
N SER A 84 -7.74 -4.66 11.71
CA SER A 84 -7.57 -3.46 12.53
C SER A 84 -6.09 -3.05 12.56
N ARG A 85 -5.85 -1.74 12.74
CA ARG A 85 -4.50 -1.19 12.88
C ARG A 85 -3.69 -1.91 13.96
N ASP A 86 -4.34 -2.29 15.06
CA ASP A 86 -3.72 -3.03 16.17
C ASP A 86 -3.26 -4.44 15.77
N GLU A 87 -4.08 -5.15 14.98
CA GLU A 87 -3.73 -6.48 14.50
C GLU A 87 -2.56 -6.43 13.49
N ILE A 88 -2.52 -5.40 12.65
CA ILE A 88 -1.38 -5.15 11.75
C ILE A 88 -0.09 -4.94 12.54
N ILE A 89 -0.13 -4.12 13.59
CA ILE A 89 1.04 -3.88 14.46
C ILE A 89 1.49 -5.17 15.13
N LYS A 90 0.55 -5.93 15.71
CA LYS A 90 0.83 -7.20 16.38
C LYS A 90 1.50 -8.20 15.45
N ARG A 91 1.01 -8.32 14.21
CA ARG A 91 1.62 -9.17 13.18
C ARG A 91 3.00 -8.67 12.77
N ALA A 92 3.18 -7.35 12.62
CA ALA A 92 4.47 -6.76 12.31
C ALA A 92 5.51 -7.01 13.40
N GLU A 93 5.12 -6.93 14.68
CA GLU A 93 5.97 -7.27 15.82
C GLU A 93 6.39 -8.74 15.79
N ALA A 94 5.45 -9.66 15.55
CA ALA A 94 5.76 -11.09 15.41
C ALA A 94 6.78 -11.34 14.28
N LEU A 95 6.57 -10.71 13.11
CA LEU A 95 7.47 -10.82 11.96
C LEU A 95 8.85 -10.21 12.22
N SER A 96 8.94 -9.11 12.98
CA SER A 96 10.23 -8.50 13.35
C SER A 96 11.10 -9.38 14.24
N ARG A 97 10.49 -10.31 15.00
CA ARG A 97 11.23 -11.26 15.84
C ARG A 97 11.74 -12.46 15.06
N GLU A 98 11.04 -12.84 13.98
CA GLU A 98 11.29 -14.10 13.28
C GLU A 98 12.02 -13.91 11.94
N LYS A 99 11.60 -12.93 11.13
CA LYS A 99 11.96 -12.86 9.70
C LYS A 99 12.42 -11.49 9.21
N VAL A 100 11.99 -10.41 9.84
CA VAL A 100 12.22 -9.05 9.35
C VAL A 100 13.30 -8.35 10.16
N THR A 101 14.42 -8.00 9.52
CA THR A 101 15.57 -7.31 10.13
C THR A 101 15.47 -5.78 10.07
N ILE A 102 14.41 -5.25 9.46
CA ILE A 102 14.20 -3.81 9.29
C ILE A 102 13.96 -3.15 10.65
N LYS A 103 14.77 -2.14 10.97
CA LYS A 103 14.61 -1.35 12.19
C LYS A 103 13.25 -0.64 12.17
N ARG A 104 12.59 -0.58 13.34
CA ARG A 104 11.31 0.11 13.51
C ARG A 104 10.20 -0.40 12.57
N PHE A 105 10.29 -1.65 12.11
CA PHE A 105 9.30 -2.24 11.21
C PHE A 105 7.85 -2.15 11.73
N PRO A 106 7.56 -2.38 13.02
CA PRO A 106 6.20 -2.17 13.55
C PRO A 106 5.70 -0.73 13.40
N GLU A 107 6.59 0.26 13.47
CA GLU A 107 6.24 1.66 13.28
C GLU A 107 5.92 1.96 11.82
N ILE A 108 6.66 1.38 10.88
CA ILE A 108 6.36 1.47 9.43
C ILE A 108 4.99 0.85 9.14
N ALA A 109 4.67 -0.28 9.77
CA ALA A 109 3.38 -0.95 9.61
C ALA A 109 2.19 -0.07 10.07
N ARG A 110 2.40 0.82 11.05
CA ARG A 110 1.37 1.79 11.48
C ARG A 110 0.98 2.78 10.39
N ASN A 111 1.90 3.08 9.49
CA ASN A 111 1.66 4.04 8.40
C ASN A 111 0.80 3.47 7.28
N LEU A 112 0.28 2.23 7.40
CA LEU A 112 -0.65 1.70 6.42
C LEU A 112 -1.89 2.60 6.34
N TYR A 113 -2.07 3.21 5.17
CA TYR A 113 -3.23 4.01 4.85
C TYR A 113 -4.41 3.08 4.53
N GLN A 114 -5.46 3.16 5.35
CA GLN A 114 -6.63 2.28 5.29
C GLN A 114 -7.91 2.99 4.81
N ARG A 115 -7.85 4.31 4.61
CA ARG A 115 -9.00 5.05 4.11
C ARG A 115 -9.16 4.82 2.61
N GLN A 116 -10.40 4.92 2.15
CA GLN A 116 -10.71 4.88 0.73
C GLN A 116 -10.00 6.05 0.02
N ILE A 117 -9.33 5.73 -1.09
CA ILE A 117 -8.72 6.72 -1.97
C ILE A 117 -9.78 7.05 -3.03
N ASP A 118 -10.28 8.27 -2.99
CA ASP A 118 -11.21 8.76 -4.01
C ASP A 118 -10.53 8.65 -5.38
N SER A 119 -11.23 8.16 -6.39
CA SER A 119 -10.65 8.03 -7.75
C SER A 119 -11.63 8.36 -8.88
N GLU A 120 -12.78 8.96 -8.56
CA GLU A 120 -13.84 9.21 -9.54
C GLU A 120 -13.52 10.34 -10.52
N ASP A 121 -12.76 11.35 -10.10
CA ASP A 121 -12.38 12.55 -10.89
C ASP A 121 -10.98 12.44 -11.53
N VAL A 122 -10.30 11.30 -11.39
CA VAL A 122 -8.95 11.09 -11.92
C VAL A 122 -8.95 10.18 -13.14
N VAL A 123 -7.97 10.40 -14.02
CA VAL A 123 -7.87 9.69 -15.29
C VAL A 123 -7.04 8.42 -15.15
N LEU A 124 -7.37 7.42 -15.96
CA LEU A 124 -6.48 6.29 -16.19
C LEU A 124 -5.23 6.79 -16.89
N LEU A 125 -4.05 6.51 -16.33
CA LEU A 125 -2.79 6.83 -17.00
C LEU A 125 -2.60 5.84 -18.15
N THR A 126 -2.52 6.39 -19.36
CA THR A 126 -2.13 5.69 -20.58
C THR A 126 -0.81 6.27 -21.07
N ASP A 127 -0.12 5.59 -21.99
CA ASP A 127 1.15 6.09 -22.54
C ASP A 127 1.01 7.47 -23.22
N GLU A 128 -0.20 7.81 -23.68
CA GLU A 128 -0.55 9.12 -24.23
C GLU A 128 -0.66 10.23 -23.18
N TYR A 129 -0.50 9.91 -21.89
CA TYR A 129 -0.64 10.84 -20.76
C TYR A 129 0.50 10.64 -19.75
N ALA A 130 1.76 10.77 -20.20
CA ALA A 130 2.89 10.96 -19.31
C ALA A 130 2.81 12.39 -18.72
N PRO A 131 2.59 12.57 -17.41
CA PRO A 131 2.41 13.89 -16.81
C PRO A 131 3.77 14.57 -16.64
N VAL A 132 4.38 14.99 -17.75
CA VAL A 132 5.59 15.82 -17.75
C VAL A 132 5.30 17.20 -17.16
N ASP A 133 4.08 17.71 -17.34
CA ASP A 133 3.69 19.04 -16.88
C ASP A 133 3.66 19.18 -15.34
N ALA A 134 3.33 18.11 -14.62
CA ALA A 134 3.32 18.14 -13.15
C ALA A 134 4.72 18.22 -12.53
N LEU A 135 5.78 17.86 -13.29
CA LEU A 135 7.17 17.90 -12.84
C LEU A 135 7.87 19.24 -13.14
N LEU A 136 7.25 20.12 -13.94
CA LEU A 136 7.85 21.38 -14.39
C LEU A 136 7.57 22.59 -13.49
N HIS A 137 6.76 22.44 -12.44
CA HIS A 137 6.41 23.53 -11.51
C HIS A 137 7.19 23.51 -10.19
N LEU A 138 8.35 22.84 -10.15
CA LEU A 138 9.24 22.78 -8.98
C LEU A 138 10.33 23.88 -8.95
N TYR A 139 10.14 25.00 -9.66
CA TYR A 139 11.04 26.16 -9.62
C TYR A 139 10.27 27.48 -9.53
#